data_AF-A0A1I4QF99-F1
#
_entry.id   AF-A0A1I4QF99-F1
#
_cell.length_a   1.000
_cell.length_b   1.000
_cell.length_c   1.000
_cell.angle_alpha   90.00
_cell.angle_beta   90.00
_cell.angle_gamma   90.00
#
_symmetry.space_group_name_H-M   'P 1'
#
loop_
_entity.id
_entity.type
_entity.pdbx_description
1 polymer ?
#
loop_
_entity_poly.entity_id
_entity_poly.type
_entity_poly.pdbx_seq_one_letter_code
_entity_poly.pdbx_strand_id
1 'polypeptide(L)'
;MKLQKLDAGLFFSLFFVLCFTYGVVDALSYDFLARIFPLYVSGFLLIVALIALFMDLRRILGGKTVSVSKEADSSIVWMRFAKYLGIIIAIYLGIWILGYPLAMSLSILLFYRYETRVGWLLSFIAGAAGFGFLLIASSLLQMDWPEGLITLPWLMR
;
A
#
# COMPACT_ATOMS: atom_id res chain seq x y z
N MET A 1 -13.81 -18.43 34.75
CA MET A 1 -13.22 -17.29 34.03
C MET A 1 -13.11 -17.69 32.55
N LYS A 2 -14.16 -17.39 31.76
CA LYS A 2 -14.23 -17.78 30.35
C LYS A 2 -13.21 -16.94 29.59
N LEU A 3 -12.15 -17.56 29.06
CA LEU A 3 -11.27 -16.96 28.07
C LEU A 3 -12.14 -16.58 26.87
N GLN A 4 -12.53 -15.31 26.88
CA GLN A 4 -13.29 -14.62 25.85
C GLN A 4 -12.53 -14.80 24.55
N LYS A 5 -13.22 -15.23 23.49
CA LYS A 5 -12.65 -15.40 22.14
C LYS A 5 -11.76 -14.18 21.86
N LEU A 6 -10.47 -14.44 21.78
CA LEU A 6 -9.46 -13.45 21.42
C LEU A 6 -9.92 -12.75 20.15
N ASP A 7 -10.25 -11.46 20.25
CA ASP A 7 -10.78 -10.69 19.13
C ASP A 7 -9.63 -10.45 18.14
N ALA A 8 -9.73 -11.07 16.96
CA ALA A 8 -8.73 -10.95 15.91
C ALA A 8 -8.52 -9.48 15.50
N GLY A 9 -9.54 -8.63 15.67
CA GLY A 9 -9.44 -7.19 15.43
C GLY A 9 -8.43 -6.51 16.37
N LEU A 10 -8.44 -6.86 17.66
CA LEU A 10 -7.50 -6.29 18.63
C LEU A 10 -6.05 -6.65 18.29
N PHE A 11 -5.80 -7.92 17.93
CA PHE A 11 -4.47 -8.36 17.52
C PHE A 11 -3.99 -7.68 16.25
N PHE A 12 -4.90 -7.49 15.29
CA PHE A 12 -4.60 -6.80 14.03
C PHE A 12 -4.25 -5.33 14.26
N SER A 13 -5.04 -4.63 15.09
CA SER A 13 -4.76 -3.24 15.47
C SER A 13 -3.45 -3.12 16.25
N LEU A 14 -3.19 -4.03 17.19
CA LEU A 14 -1.93 -4.07 17.94
C LEU A 14 -0.72 -4.33 17.02
N PHE A 15 -0.84 -5.26 16.08
CA PHE A 15 0.19 -5.55 15.08
C PHE A 15 0.58 -4.30 14.29
N PHE A 16 -0.40 -3.53 13.80
CA PHE A 16 -0.10 -2.30 13.08
C PHE A 16 0.52 -1.21 13.96
N VAL A 17 0.07 -1.07 15.21
CA VAL A 17 0.73 -0.16 16.16
C VAL A 17 2.21 -0.52 16.31
N LEU A 18 2.54 -1.79 16.45
CA LEU A 18 3.93 -2.25 16.53
C LEU A 18 4.70 -1.98 15.23
N CYS A 19 4.15 -2.31 14.07
CA CYS A 19 4.78 -2.06 12.77
C CYS A 19 5.07 -0.57 12.53
N PHE A 20 4.10 0.31 12.82
CA PHE A 20 4.29 1.74 12.61
C PHE A 20 5.17 2.39 13.66
N THR A 21 5.15 1.89 14.90
CA THR A 21 6.13 2.30 15.92
C THR A 21 7.53 1.93 15.48
N TYR A 22 7.75 0.71 14.98
CA TYR A 22 9.02 0.31 14.39
C TYR A 22 9.41 1.22 13.23
N GLY A 23 8.48 1.53 12.32
CA GLY A 23 8.72 2.45 11.20
C GLY A 23 9.16 3.86 11.65
N VAL A 24 8.57 4.40 12.73
CA VAL A 24 8.98 5.69 13.30
C VAL A 24 10.40 5.60 13.87
N VAL A 25 10.68 4.55 14.64
CA VAL A 25 12.00 4.33 15.26
C VAL A 25 13.09 4.14 14.21
N ASP A 26 12.82 3.33 13.18
CA ASP A 26 13.73 3.11 12.06
C ASP A 26 13.96 4.40 11.28
N ALA A 27 12.90 5.18 11.03
CA ALA A 27 13.01 6.45 10.32
C ALA A 27 13.96 7.44 11.02
N LEU A 28 13.95 7.48 12.35
CA LEU A 28 14.82 8.35 13.15
C LEU A 28 16.31 8.01 13.00
N SER A 29 16.66 6.83 12.49
CA SER A 29 18.05 6.43 12.23
C SER A 29 18.64 7.02 10.94
N TYR A 30 17.79 7.41 9.98
CA TYR A 30 18.25 7.95 8.68
C TYR A 30 18.69 9.42 8.77
N ASP A 31 19.51 9.86 7.82
CA ASP A 31 19.85 11.28 7.64
C ASP A 31 18.61 12.16 7.38
N PHE A 32 18.72 13.46 7.68
CA PHE A 32 17.56 14.38 7.70
C PHE A 32 16.68 14.29 6.44
N LEU A 33 17.30 14.28 5.25
CA LEU A 33 16.57 14.24 3.98
C LEU A 33 15.85 12.90 3.75
N ALA A 34 16.52 11.78 4.07
CA ALA A 34 15.98 10.44 3.94
C ALA A 34 14.96 10.08 5.03
N ARG A 35 15.01 10.79 6.17
CA ARG A 35 14.11 10.61 7.32
C ARG A 35 12.72 11.18 7.11
N ILE A 36 12.58 12.29 6.38
CA ILE A 36 11.32 13.03 6.24
C ILE A 36 10.18 12.10 5.82
N PHE A 37 10.31 11.43 4.68
CA PHE A 37 9.23 10.61 4.13
C PHE A 37 8.81 9.45 5.06
N PRO A 38 9.71 8.54 5.47
CA PRO A 38 9.31 7.42 6.32
C PRO A 38 8.80 7.88 7.69
N LEU A 39 9.33 8.97 8.26
CA LEU A 39 8.86 9.50 9.55
C LEU A 39 7.43 10.04 9.48
N TYR A 40 7.10 10.84 8.46
CA TYR A 40 5.74 11.38 8.31
C TYR A 40 4.72 10.28 8.02
N VAL A 41 5.04 9.34 7.12
CA VAL A 41 4.13 8.25 6.76
C VAL A 41 3.88 7.33 7.96
N SER A 42 4.95 6.85 8.62
CA SER A 42 4.82 5.96 9.78
C SER A 42 4.19 6.67 10.98
N GLY A 43 4.52 7.94 11.22
CA GLY A 43 3.94 8.74 12.30
C GLY A 43 2.44 8.97 12.12
N PHE A 44 2.00 9.36 10.91
CA PHE A 44 0.58 9.52 10.61
C PHE A 44 -0.17 8.20 10.74
N LEU A 45 0.36 7.11 10.19
CA LEU A 45 -0.25 5.78 10.28
C LEU A 45 -0.28 5.26 11.72
N LEU A 46 0.73 5.57 12.54
CA LEU A 46 0.73 5.26 13.97
C LEU A 46 -0.42 5.95 14.69
N ILE A 47 -0.69 7.23 14.41
CA ILE A 47 -1.83 7.95 15.00
C ILE A 47 -3.15 7.25 14.63
N VAL A 48 -3.33 6.91 13.34
CA VAL A 48 -4.53 6.20 12.88
C VAL A 48 -4.67 4.83 13.54
N ALA A 49 -3.58 4.08 13.66
CA ALA A 49 -3.56 2.77 14.31
C ALA A 49 -3.86 2.86 15.81
N LEU A 50 -3.37 3.88 16.51
CA LEU A 50 -3.71 4.13 17.92
C LEU A 50 -5.19 4.48 18.10
N ILE A 51 -5.77 5.27 17.19
CA ILE A 51 -7.21 5.54 17.19
C ILE A 51 -8.01 4.25 17.00
N ALA A 52 -7.63 3.41 16.03
CA ALA A 52 -8.28 2.13 15.79
C ALA A 52 -8.18 1.20 17.00
N LEU A 53 -6.99 1.05 17.59
CA LEU A 53 -6.76 0.26 18.79
C LEU A 53 -7.61 0.76 19.96
N PHE A 54 -7.70 2.08 20.14
CA PHE A 54 -8.53 2.68 21.18
C PHE A 54 -10.03 2.43 20.97
N MET A 55 -10.51 2.48 19.72
CA MET A 55 -11.89 2.13 19.37
C MET A 55 -12.18 0.65 19.67
N ASP A 56 -11.27 -0.25 19.34
CA ASP A 56 -11.39 -1.69 19.63
C ASP A 56 -11.40 -1.98 21.14
N LEU A 57 -10.49 -1.35 21.90
CA LEU A 57 -10.47 -1.44 23.37
C LEU A 57 -11.78 -0.95 23.98
N ARG A 58 -12.29 0.21 23.53
CA ARG A 58 -13.59 0.73 23.99
C ARG A 58 -14.74 -0.20 23.64
N ARG A 59 -14.69 -0.88 22.49
CA ARG A 59 -15.70 -1.85 22.06
C ARG A 59 -15.74 -3.08 22.98
N ILE A 60 -14.57 -3.63 23.31
CA ILE A 60 -14.43 -4.79 24.20
C ILE A 60 -14.89 -4.43 25.63
N LEU A 61 -14.43 -3.29 26.15
CA LEU A 61 -14.75 -2.83 27.52
C LEU A 61 -16.19 -2.36 27.67
N GLY A 62 -16.77 -1.74 26.64
CA GLY A 62 -18.09 -1.12 26.69
C GLY A 62 -19.26 -2.10 26.53
N GLY A 63 -19.00 -3.40 26.31
CA GLY A 63 -20.03 -4.43 26.14
C GLY A 63 -20.98 -4.22 24.95
N LYS A 64 -20.80 -3.14 24.19
CA LYS A 64 -21.58 -2.83 22.98
C LYS A 64 -21.04 -3.70 21.85
N THR A 65 -21.67 -4.87 21.71
CA THR A 65 -21.72 -5.56 20.42
C THR A 65 -22.49 -4.68 19.45
N VAL A 66 -21.83 -3.68 18.87
CA VAL A 66 -22.27 -3.14 17.59
C VAL A 66 -22.23 -4.35 16.67
N SER A 67 -23.43 -4.82 16.29
CA SER A 67 -23.60 -5.75 15.20
C SER A 67 -22.94 -5.07 14.00
N VAL A 68 -21.70 -5.48 13.72
CA VAL A 68 -21.03 -5.10 12.47
C VAL A 68 -22.02 -5.50 11.39
N SER A 69 -22.60 -4.50 10.75
CA SER A 69 -23.62 -4.65 9.75
C SER A 69 -23.07 -5.57 8.67
N LYS A 70 -23.56 -6.81 8.66
CA LYS A 70 -23.15 -7.93 7.79
C LYS A 70 -21.64 -8.14 7.77
N GLU A 71 -21.20 -9.22 8.42
CA GLU A 71 -20.01 -9.96 8.00
C GLU A 71 -20.03 -10.01 6.46
N ALA A 72 -19.14 -9.23 5.83
CA ALA A 72 -18.78 -9.51 4.46
C ALA A 72 -18.33 -10.96 4.50
N ASP A 73 -19.02 -11.82 3.73
CA ASP A 73 -18.74 -13.25 3.68
C ASP A 73 -17.22 -13.42 3.66
N SER A 74 -16.69 -14.09 4.70
CA SER A 74 -15.25 -14.17 4.93
C SER A 74 -14.53 -14.66 3.67
N SER A 75 -15.17 -15.52 2.89
CA SER A 75 -14.68 -16.00 1.59
C SER A 75 -14.46 -14.85 0.58
N ILE A 76 -15.36 -13.87 0.51
CA ILE A 76 -15.25 -12.70 -0.38
C ILE A 76 -14.10 -11.80 0.07
N VAL A 77 -13.91 -11.63 1.38
CA VAL A 77 -12.80 -10.84 1.92
C VAL A 77 -11.47 -11.49 1.55
N TRP A 78 -11.33 -12.80 1.76
CA TRP A 78 -10.12 -13.55 1.40
C TRP A 78 -9.87 -13.54 -0.12
N MET A 79 -10.91 -13.69 -0.93
CA MET A 79 -10.79 -13.62 -2.39
C MET A 79 -10.29 -12.24 -2.85
N ARG A 80 -10.84 -11.14 -2.30
CA ARG A 80 -10.38 -9.78 -2.61
C ARG A 80 -8.95 -9.54 -2.13
N PHE A 81 -8.63 -9.99 -0.92
CA PHE A 81 -7.27 -9.92 -0.38
C PHE A 81 -6.28 -10.64 -1.29
N ALA A 82 -6.56 -11.91 -1.64
CA ALA A 82 -5.71 -12.71 -2.53
C ALA A 82 -5.56 -12.06 -3.92
N LYS A 83 -6.64 -11.50 -4.47
CA LYS A 83 -6.60 -10.76 -5.73
C LYS A 83 -5.63 -9.57 -5.66
N TYR A 84 -5.75 -8.71 -4.65
CA TYR A 84 -4.88 -7.54 -4.52
C TYR A 84 -3.44 -7.91 -4.17
N LEU A 85 -3.26 -8.95 -3.34
CA LEU A 85 -1.93 -9.51 -3.08
C LEU A 85 -1.29 -10.04 -4.38
N GLY A 86 -2.06 -10.73 -5.22
CA GLY A 86 -1.62 -11.19 -6.54
C GLY A 86 -1.25 -10.03 -7.47
N ILE A 87 -2.01 -8.94 -7.47
CA ILE A 87 -1.69 -7.72 -8.22
C ILE A 87 -0.35 -7.14 -7.72
N ILE A 88 -0.14 -7.05 -6.41
CA ILE A 88 1.12 -6.55 -5.83
C ILE A 88 2.29 -7.43 -6.30
N ILE A 89 2.18 -8.75 -6.19
CA ILE A 89 3.21 -9.69 -6.66
C ILE A 89 3.47 -9.50 -8.17
N ALA A 90 2.42 -9.36 -8.98
CA ALA A 90 2.55 -9.13 -10.41
C ALA A 90 3.25 -7.81 -10.74
N ILE A 91 3.00 -6.74 -9.97
CA ILE A 91 3.71 -5.47 -10.10
C ILE A 91 5.20 -5.67 -9.81
N TYR A 92 5.57 -6.33 -8.71
CA TYR A 92 6.97 -6.60 -8.37
C TYR A 92 7.68 -7.43 -9.43
N LEU A 93 7.03 -8.47 -9.97
CA LEU A 93 7.56 -9.23 -11.10
C LEU A 93 7.71 -8.36 -12.36
N GLY A 94 6.75 -7.47 -12.61
CA GLY A 94 6.82 -6.49 -13.68
C GLY A 94 8.00 -5.56 -13.54
N ILE A 95 8.25 -5.03 -12.33
CA ILE A 95 9.40 -4.18 -12.02
C ILE A 95 10.70 -4.95 -12.29
N TRP A 96 10.77 -6.20 -11.84
CA TRP A 96 11.95 -7.05 -12.02
C TRP A 96 12.25 -7.33 -13.51
N ILE A 97 11.23 -7.43 -14.36
CA ILE A 97 11.42 -7.73 -15.79
C ILE A 97 11.61 -6.46 -16.63
N LEU A 98 10.77 -5.43 -16.41
CA LEU A 98 10.64 -4.26 -17.28
C LEU A 98 11.27 -2.98 -16.71
N GLY A 99 11.58 -2.97 -15.41
CA GLY A 99 11.96 -1.76 -14.67
C GLY A 99 10.76 -1.02 -14.10
N TYR A 100 11.00 -0.20 -13.09
CA TYR A 100 9.96 0.46 -12.30
C TYR A 100 9.04 1.39 -13.12
N PRO A 101 9.55 2.31 -13.96
CA PRO A 101 8.68 3.25 -14.66
C PRO A 101 7.69 2.57 -15.60
N LEU A 102 8.15 1.58 -16.36
CA LEU A 102 7.32 0.84 -17.31
C LEU A 102 6.34 -0.09 -16.61
N ALA A 103 6.78 -0.82 -15.58
CA ALA A 103 5.92 -1.68 -14.80
C ALA A 103 4.78 -0.89 -14.13
N MET A 104 5.06 0.27 -13.56
CA MET A 104 4.05 1.12 -12.93
C MET A 104 3.06 1.67 -13.96
N SER A 105 3.54 2.20 -15.09
CA SER A 105 2.66 2.71 -16.16
C SER A 105 1.76 1.65 -16.76
N LEU A 106 2.30 0.45 -16.98
CA LEU A 106 1.52 -0.70 -17.44
C LEU A 106 0.51 -1.12 -16.37
N SER A 107 0.90 -1.12 -15.11
CA SER A 107 0.00 -1.45 -13.99
C SER A 107 -1.15 -0.45 -13.88
N ILE A 108 -0.90 0.86 -14.04
CA ILE A 108 -1.96 1.88 -14.09
C ILE A 108 -2.91 1.60 -15.26
N LEU A 109 -2.38 1.36 -16.45
CA LEU A 109 -3.19 1.05 -17.63
C LEU A 109 -4.06 -0.19 -17.41
N LEU A 110 -3.47 -1.29 -16.94
CA LEU A 110 -4.19 -2.54 -16.69
C LEU A 110 -5.21 -2.39 -15.55
N PHE A 111 -4.86 -1.67 -14.48
CA PHE A 111 -5.77 -1.39 -13.38
C PHE A 111 -6.98 -0.59 -13.86
N TYR A 112 -6.78 0.48 -14.64
CA TYR A 112 -7.88 1.24 -15.23
C TYR A 112 -8.70 0.39 -16.19
N ARG A 113 -8.05 -0.48 -16.96
CA ARG A 113 -8.77 -1.33 -17.91
C ARG A 113 -9.63 -2.39 -17.21
N TYR A 114 -9.10 -3.07 -16.19
CA TYR A 114 -9.71 -4.27 -15.61
C TYR A 114 -10.45 -4.01 -14.30
N GLU A 115 -9.94 -3.16 -13.42
CA GLU A 115 -10.59 -2.85 -12.14
C GLU A 115 -11.64 -1.76 -12.28
N THR A 116 -11.32 -0.67 -12.98
CA THR A 116 -12.28 0.44 -13.17
C THR A 116 -13.14 0.28 -14.42
N ARG A 117 -12.82 -0.72 -15.28
CA ARG A 117 -13.53 -1.04 -16.54
C ARG A 117 -13.63 0.13 -17.51
N VAL A 118 -12.68 1.05 -17.43
CA VAL A 118 -12.62 2.23 -18.29
C VAL A 118 -12.25 1.81 -19.72
N GLY A 119 -12.64 2.62 -20.71
CA GLY A 119 -12.31 2.41 -22.11
C GLY A 119 -10.79 2.40 -22.35
N TRP A 120 -10.36 1.70 -23.40
CA TRP A 120 -8.93 1.56 -23.72
C TRP A 120 -8.24 2.91 -23.90
N LEU A 121 -8.86 3.86 -24.60
CA LEU A 121 -8.29 5.19 -24.84
C LEU A 121 -7.91 5.89 -23.52
N LEU A 122 -8.84 5.96 -22.56
CA LEU A 122 -8.61 6.59 -21.26
C LEU A 122 -7.60 5.80 -20.42
N SER A 123 -7.56 4.47 -20.54
CA SER A 123 -6.57 3.63 -19.85
C SER A 123 -5.15 3.88 -20.39
N PHE A 124 -5.01 4.03 -21.71
CA PHE A 124 -3.75 4.42 -22.35
C PHE A 124 -3.32 5.82 -21.95
N ILE A 125 -4.24 6.79 -21.94
CA ILE A 125 -3.97 8.16 -21.47
C ILE A 125 -3.48 8.13 -20.02
N ALA A 126 -4.14 7.38 -19.13
CA ALA A 126 -3.73 7.25 -17.73
C ALA A 126 -2.35 6.60 -17.59
N GLY A 127 -2.07 5.51 -18.30
CA GLY A 127 -0.75 4.87 -18.31
C GLY A 127 0.36 5.79 -18.83
N ALA A 128 0.10 6.51 -19.93
CA ALA A 128 1.01 7.48 -20.50
C ALA A 128 1.24 8.69 -19.58
N ALA A 129 0.20 9.19 -18.93
CA ALA A 129 0.31 10.26 -17.94
C ALA A 129 1.13 9.81 -16.72
N GLY A 130 0.90 8.59 -16.22
CA GLY A 130 1.72 8.01 -15.16
C GLY A 130 3.19 7.86 -15.56
N PHE A 131 3.45 7.44 -16.80
CA PHE A 131 4.82 7.37 -17.33
C PHE A 131 5.48 8.74 -17.40
N GLY A 132 4.80 9.73 -17.98
CA GLY A 132 5.29 11.10 -18.10
C GLY A 132 5.55 11.74 -16.73
N PHE A 133 4.68 11.51 -15.75
CA PHE A 133 4.89 11.95 -14.38
C PHE A 133 6.18 11.37 -13.78
N LEU A 134 6.40 10.06 -13.94
CA LEU A 134 7.61 9.42 -13.42
C LEU A 134 8.89 9.95 -14.08
N LEU A 135 8.87 10.22 -15.39
CA LEU A 135 10.00 10.86 -16.07
C LEU A 135 10.29 12.26 -15.51
N ILE A 136 9.26 13.09 -15.34
CA ILE A 136 9.40 14.43 -14.78
C ILE A 136 9.93 14.36 -13.34
N ALA A 137 9.37 13.46 -12.53
CA ALA A 137 9.82 13.23 -11.15
C ALA A 137 11.29 12.77 -11.11
N SER A 138 11.69 11.89 -12.04
CA SER A 138 13.09 11.45 -12.19
C SER A 138 14.02 12.64 -12.37
N SER A 139 13.70 13.53 -13.32
CA SER A 139 14.55 14.68 -13.62
C SER A 139 14.56 15.72 -12.51
N LEU A 140 13.41 15.96 -11.87
CA LEU A 140 13.30 16.93 -10.76
C LEU A 140 14.00 16.46 -9.50
N LEU A 141 13.95 15.16 -9.20
CA LEU A 141 14.49 14.58 -7.98
C LEU A 141 15.88 13.96 -8.17
N GLN A 142 16.42 13.96 -9.41
CA GLN A 142 17.65 13.25 -9.78
C GLN A 142 17.65 11.81 -9.27
N MET A 143 16.51 11.14 -9.39
CA MET A 143 16.27 9.82 -8.84
C MET A 143 16.44 8.76 -9.91
N ASP A 144 17.30 7.78 -9.65
CA ASP A 144 17.46 6.59 -10.47
C ASP A 144 16.44 5.53 -10.06
N TRP A 145 15.57 5.16 -11.00
CA TRP A 145 14.56 4.13 -10.76
C TRP A 145 15.14 2.72 -10.95
N PRO A 146 14.60 1.71 -10.24
CA PRO A 146 15.04 0.32 -10.41
C PRO A 146 14.91 -0.15 -11.87
N GLU A 147 16.01 -0.71 -12.39
CA GLU A 147 16.04 -1.34 -13.70
C GLU A 147 15.48 -2.76 -13.66
N GLY A 148 14.89 -3.17 -14.78
CA GLY A 148 14.50 -4.56 -15.00
C GLY A 148 15.58 -5.34 -15.74
N LEU A 149 15.32 -6.62 -15.95
CA LEU A 149 16.13 -7.48 -16.82
C LEU A 149 16.27 -6.91 -18.25
N ILE A 150 15.24 -6.22 -18.74
CA ILE A 150 15.29 -5.49 -20.01
C ILE A 150 15.82 -4.09 -19.72
N THR A 151 17.09 -3.87 -20.00
CA THR A 151 17.73 -2.55 -19.86
C THR A 151 17.25 -1.60 -20.95
N LEU A 152 16.71 -0.45 -20.54
CA LEU A 152 16.15 0.56 -21.43
C LEU A 152 16.99 1.85 -21.30
N PRO A 153 18.02 2.05 -22.12
CA PRO A 153 19.04 3.08 -21.89
C PRO A 153 18.52 4.54 -21.96
N TRP A 154 17.33 4.77 -22.49
CA TRP A 154 16.72 6.10 -22.54
C TRP A 154 15.96 6.49 -21.25
N LEU A 155 15.81 5.56 -20.30
CA LEU A 155 15.19 5.83 -19.00
C LEU A 155 16.20 6.33 -17.94
N MET A 156 17.48 6.44 -18.30
CA MET A 156 18.61 6.73 -17.40
C MET A 156 19.20 8.15 -17.59
N ARG A 157 18.37 9.15 -17.94
CA ARG A 157 18.84 10.54 -18.15
C ARG A 157 17.98 11.56 -17.42
#